data_AF-A0A142Y2Z2-F1
#
_entry.id   AF-A0A142Y2Z2-F1
#
_cell.length_a   1.000
_cell.length_b   1.000
_cell.length_c   1.000
_cell.angle_alpha   90.00
_cell.angle_beta   90.00
_cell.angle_gamma   90.00
#
_symmetry.space_group_name_H-M   'P 1'
#
loop_
_entity.id
_entity.type
_entity.pdbx_description
1 polymer ?
#
loop_
_entity_poly.entity_id
_entity_poly.type
_entity_poly.pdbx_seq_one_letter_code
_entity_poly.pdbx_strand_id
1 'polypeptide(L)'
;MKVLLATDGSSTAMDAASLLARLPHRDRLELTILFVNQAYEFFGVVESQSVVDRCIAEEKSRGMEACQRAAHLFQGANATVETLVVDGHPGETIVDTAADKQVDLIVLGATGHTKIDRFLLGSVSDFVATHAKCSVLVARSQMLEELKQHELRICVGIDDSDRSSNAFSKFCEAGWTVPAQVDFVGVVRLPYTYSDIPIAIDTSNSKKSMQAKLAQTVVQCQHRFPAASIHVEEANHVGDTLVRFATKHHSDLMMLGDTGKGLMGRFLLGSVTRYVLRNAPCSIWISR
;
A
#
# COMPACT_ATOMS: atom_id res chain seq x y z
N MET A 1 15.02 3.78 7.78
CA MET A 1 13.92 4.00 6.81
C MET A 1 13.01 5.07 7.35
N LYS A 2 12.64 6.06 6.53
CA LYS A 2 11.72 7.15 6.88
C LYS A 2 10.31 6.81 6.43
N VAL A 3 9.36 6.83 7.35
CA VAL A 3 7.96 6.46 7.10
C VAL A 3 7.04 7.58 7.57
N LEU A 4 6.03 7.88 6.76
CA LEU A 4 4.92 8.76 7.14
C LEU A 4 3.64 7.94 7.27
N LEU A 5 3.10 7.84 8.47
CA LEU A 5 1.81 7.24 8.74
C LEU A 5 0.76 8.33 8.82
N ALA A 6 -0.13 8.40 7.84
CA ALA A 6 -1.26 9.33 7.86
C ALA A 6 -2.44 8.71 8.61
N THR A 7 -3.04 9.47 9.53
CA THR A 7 -4.18 9.04 10.32
C THR A 7 -5.23 10.14 10.42
N ASP A 8 -6.50 9.75 10.30
CA ASP A 8 -7.68 10.55 10.62
C ASP A 8 -8.38 10.05 11.90
N GLY A 9 -7.72 9.14 12.64
CA GLY A 9 -8.25 8.50 13.84
C GLY A 9 -9.28 7.40 13.59
N SER A 10 -9.60 7.07 12.34
CA SER A 10 -10.52 5.97 11.98
C SER A 10 -9.93 4.58 12.31
N SER A 11 -10.79 3.56 12.33
CA SER A 11 -10.36 2.17 12.55
C SER A 11 -9.41 1.67 11.46
N THR A 12 -9.65 2.05 10.21
CA THR A 12 -8.83 1.70 9.04
C THR A 12 -7.46 2.39 9.08
N ALA A 13 -7.37 3.61 9.59
CA ALA A 13 -6.07 4.25 9.86
C ALA A 13 -5.29 3.51 10.98
N MET A 14 -5.99 3.03 12.02
CA MET A 14 -5.39 2.20 13.06
C MET A 14 -4.97 0.81 12.55
N ASP A 15 -5.71 0.25 11.59
CA ASP A 15 -5.31 -0.98 10.90
C ASP A 15 -4.01 -0.77 10.12
N ALA A 16 -3.86 0.38 9.47
CA ALA A 16 -2.63 0.77 8.78
C ALA A 16 -1.43 0.88 9.73
N ALA A 17 -1.63 1.54 10.88
CA ALA A 17 -0.61 1.66 11.92
C ALA A 17 -0.17 0.28 12.45
N SER A 18 -1.13 -0.61 12.67
CA SER A 18 -0.87 -1.96 13.18
C SER A 18 -0.18 -2.85 12.16
N LEU A 19 -0.57 -2.78 10.89
CA LEU A 19 0.11 -3.48 9.81
C LEU A 19 1.57 -3.00 9.72
N LEU A 20 1.81 -1.69 9.74
CA LEU A 20 3.16 -1.12 9.73
C LEU A 20 4.01 -1.60 10.93
N ALA A 21 3.42 -1.73 12.11
CA ALA A 21 4.11 -2.24 13.30
C ALA A 21 4.53 -3.72 13.15
N ARG A 22 3.86 -4.50 12.29
CA ARG A 22 4.23 -5.90 11.99
C ARG A 22 5.21 -6.05 10.84
N LEU A 23 5.25 -5.07 9.94
CA LEU A 23 6.18 -5.09 8.81
C LEU A 23 7.62 -4.97 9.31
N PRO A 24 8.58 -5.57 8.60
CA PRO A 24 9.96 -5.55 9.04
C PRO A 24 10.59 -4.18 8.90
N HIS A 25 11.43 -3.86 9.88
CA HIS A 25 12.28 -2.67 9.89
C HIS A 25 13.70 -3.14 10.25
N ARG A 26 14.56 -3.29 9.23
CA ARG A 26 15.95 -3.74 9.44
C ARG A 26 16.75 -2.76 10.32
N ASP A 27 16.55 -1.48 10.05
CA ASP A 27 17.19 -0.37 10.77
C ASP A 27 16.16 0.35 11.65
N ARG A 28 16.64 1.31 12.45
CA ARG A 28 15.75 2.19 13.22
C ARG A 28 14.73 2.84 12.28
N LEU A 29 13.46 2.70 12.62
CA LEU A 29 12.34 3.31 11.90
C LEU A 29 12.25 4.80 12.29
N GLU A 30 12.33 5.71 11.33
CA GLU A 30 12.06 7.14 11.53
C GLU A 30 10.60 7.39 11.12
N LEU A 31 9.69 7.38 12.10
CA LEU A 31 8.25 7.46 11.89
C LEU A 31 7.72 8.86 12.17
N THR A 32 7.12 9.49 11.16
CA THR A 32 6.24 10.65 11.32
C THR A 32 4.79 10.19 11.29
N ILE A 33 4.03 10.46 12.34
CA ILE A 33 2.58 10.23 12.37
C ILE A 33 1.89 11.57 12.11
N LEU A 34 1.19 11.65 10.99
CA LEU A 34 0.58 12.88 10.50
C LEU A 34 -0.96 12.81 10.59
N PHE A 35 -1.55 13.78 11.26
CA PHE A 35 -2.97 14.11 11.14
C PHE A 35 -3.12 15.42 10.37
N VAL A 36 -4.00 15.43 9.37
CA VAL A 36 -4.31 16.64 8.61
C VAL A 36 -5.66 17.19 9.05
N ASN A 37 -5.62 18.39 9.63
CA ASN A 37 -6.77 19.12 10.10
C ASN A 37 -7.42 19.90 8.95
N GLN A 38 -8.72 19.68 8.74
CA GLN A 38 -9.53 20.34 7.72
C GLN A 38 -10.29 21.56 8.25
N ALA A 39 -9.92 22.08 9.43
CA ALA A 39 -10.66 23.16 10.07
C ALA A 39 -10.77 24.46 9.24
N TYR A 40 -10.03 24.59 8.13
CA TYR A 40 -10.22 25.69 7.19
C TYR A 40 -11.62 25.71 6.53
N GLU A 41 -12.32 24.56 6.49
CA GLU A 41 -13.69 24.48 5.96
C GLU A 41 -14.71 25.26 6.82
N PHE A 42 -14.38 25.60 8.08
CA PHE A 42 -15.25 26.40 8.94
C PHE A 42 -15.14 27.91 8.67
N PHE A 43 -14.11 28.36 7.95
CA PHE A 43 -13.95 29.79 7.66
C PHE A 43 -15.06 30.28 6.71
N GLY A 44 -15.83 31.28 7.15
CA GLY A 44 -16.91 31.88 6.38
C GLY A 44 -18.29 31.24 6.55
N VAL A 45 -18.40 30.13 7.27
CA VAL A 45 -19.70 29.46 7.56
C VAL A 45 -20.26 29.88 8.93
N VAL A 46 -19.38 30.20 9.88
CA VAL A 46 -19.75 30.59 11.25
C VAL A 46 -19.37 32.05 11.48
N GLU A 47 -20.33 32.90 11.82
CA GLU A 47 -20.10 34.34 12.05
C GLU A 47 -19.37 34.65 13.37
N SER A 48 -19.40 33.71 14.33
CA SER A 48 -18.80 33.91 15.66
C SER A 48 -17.37 33.38 15.73
N GLN A 49 -16.40 34.28 15.90
CA GLN A 49 -14.98 33.95 16.04
C GLN A 49 -14.70 32.98 17.20
N SER A 50 -15.37 33.14 18.34
CA SER A 50 -15.18 32.28 19.51
C SER A 50 -15.64 30.84 19.29
N VAL A 51 -16.64 30.64 18.41
CA VAL A 51 -17.08 29.31 18.02
C VAL A 51 -16.06 28.67 17.08
N VAL A 52 -15.54 29.44 16.12
CA VAL A 52 -14.48 28.99 15.19
C VAL A 52 -13.23 28.56 15.96
N ASP A 53 -12.75 29.39 16.89
CA ASP A 53 -11.55 29.10 17.70
C ASP A 53 -11.72 27.81 18.52
N ARG A 54 -12.91 27.60 19.10
CA ARG A 54 -13.23 26.37 19.84
C ARG A 54 -13.24 25.14 18.94
N CYS A 55 -13.88 25.22 17.76
CA CYS A 55 -13.89 24.11 16.80
C CYS A 55 -12.47 23.74 16.33
N ILE A 56 -11.63 24.73 16.06
CA ILE A 56 -10.22 24.51 15.69
C ILE A 56 -9.47 23.83 16.84
N ALA A 57 -9.66 24.28 18.08
CA ALA A 57 -8.99 23.71 19.24
C ALA A 57 -9.43 22.25 19.50
N GLU A 58 -10.73 21.96 19.40
CA GLU A 58 -11.28 20.61 19.54
C GLU A 58 -10.74 19.67 18.48
N GLU A 59 -10.68 20.09 17.21
CA GLU A 59 -10.17 19.27 16.12
C GLU A 59 -8.66 19.02 16.24
N LYS A 60 -7.89 20.03 16.67
CA LYS A 60 -6.46 19.85 17.01
C LYS A 60 -6.26 18.85 18.15
N SER A 61 -7.11 18.88 19.18
CA SER A 61 -7.07 17.89 20.27
C SER A 61 -7.35 16.48 19.75
N ARG A 62 -8.38 16.31 18.91
CA ARG A 62 -8.72 15.02 18.30
C ARG A 62 -7.59 14.49 17.42
N GLY A 63 -6.98 15.35 16.62
CA GLY A 63 -5.83 15.00 15.80
C GLY A 63 -4.64 14.54 16.63
N MET A 64 -4.34 15.25 17.72
CA MET A 64 -3.28 14.85 18.65
C MET A 64 -3.57 13.49 19.31
N GLU A 65 -4.80 13.26 19.77
CA GLU A 65 -5.21 11.98 20.33
C GLU A 65 -5.10 10.83 19.31
N ALA A 66 -5.50 11.08 18.06
CA ALA A 66 -5.36 10.09 16.98
C ALA A 66 -3.89 9.72 16.74
N CYS A 67 -3.01 10.73 16.67
CA CYS A 67 -1.57 10.51 16.53
C CYS A 67 -0.99 9.74 17.72
N GLN A 68 -1.39 10.08 18.95
CA GLN A 68 -0.92 9.40 20.16
C GLN A 68 -1.37 7.93 20.22
N ARG A 69 -2.62 7.63 19.85
CA ARG A 69 -3.11 6.25 19.77
C ARG A 69 -2.29 5.42 18.78
N ALA A 70 -1.98 5.98 17.60
CA ALA A 70 -1.13 5.31 16.63
C ALA A 70 0.31 5.16 17.14
N ALA A 71 0.87 6.19 17.79
CA ALA A 71 2.22 6.15 18.38
C ALA A 71 2.36 5.05 19.44
N HIS A 72 1.29 4.77 20.20
CA HIS A 72 1.27 3.73 21.22
C HIS A 72 1.61 2.33 20.65
N LEU A 73 1.23 2.04 19.40
CA LEU A 73 1.52 0.76 18.74
C LEU A 73 3.02 0.54 18.47
N PHE A 74 3.83 1.60 18.53
CA PHE A 74 5.28 1.54 18.31
C PHE A 74 6.07 1.65 19.62
N GLN A 75 5.42 1.64 20.79
CA GLN A 75 6.12 1.60 22.07
C GLN A 75 6.93 0.30 22.20
N GLY A 76 8.22 0.45 22.53
CA GLY A 76 9.15 -0.68 22.61
C GLY A 76 9.69 -1.15 21.25
N ALA A 77 9.22 -0.60 20.13
CA ALA A 77 9.83 -0.84 18.83
C ALA A 77 11.14 -0.05 18.68
N ASN A 78 12.02 -0.49 17.78
CA ASN A 78 13.21 0.27 17.39
C ASN A 78 12.83 1.43 16.45
N ALA A 79 12.09 2.41 16.97
CA ALA A 79 11.55 3.54 16.22
C ALA A 79 11.81 4.89 16.91
N THR A 80 12.04 5.93 16.12
CA THR A 80 11.85 7.33 16.52
C THR A 80 10.47 7.74 16.04
N VAL A 81 9.60 8.16 16.96
CA VAL A 81 8.23 8.56 16.60
C VAL A 81 8.06 10.05 16.84
N GLU A 82 7.72 10.78 15.79
CA GLU A 82 7.28 12.17 15.81
C GLU A 82 5.79 12.24 15.47
N THR A 83 5.01 13.01 16.22
CA THR A 83 3.59 13.28 15.92
C THR A 83 3.45 14.69 15.38
N LEU A 84 2.71 14.84 14.28
CA LEU A 84 2.51 16.10 13.60
C LEU A 84 1.02 16.32 13.28
N VAL A 85 0.51 17.50 13.59
CA VAL A 85 -0.86 17.94 13.23
C VAL A 85 -0.71 19.18 12.35
N VAL A 86 -1.20 19.11 11.11
CA VAL A 86 -1.04 20.18 10.10
C VAL A 86 -2.40 20.58 9.56
N ASP A 87 -2.64 21.88 9.39
CA ASP A 87 -3.85 22.40 8.75
C ASP A 87 -3.69 22.33 7.21
N GLY A 88 -4.66 21.76 6.48
CA GLY A 88 -4.60 21.69 5.01
C GLY A 88 -5.50 20.63 4.37
N HIS A 89 -5.48 20.53 3.03
CA HIS A 89 -6.22 19.48 2.32
C HIS A 89 -5.50 18.13 2.48
N PRO A 90 -6.17 17.05 2.96
CA PRO A 90 -5.47 15.83 3.42
C PRO A 90 -4.55 15.20 2.40
N GLY A 91 -5.04 14.97 1.16
CA GLY A 91 -4.25 14.30 0.13
C GLY A 91 -2.99 15.07 -0.27
N GLU A 92 -3.11 16.39 -0.44
CA GLU A 92 -2.00 17.27 -0.83
C GLU A 92 -0.99 17.39 0.31
N THR A 93 -1.48 17.69 1.51
CA THR A 93 -0.64 17.86 2.71
C THR A 93 0.16 16.60 3.01
N ILE A 94 -0.43 15.40 2.85
CA ILE A 94 0.29 14.13 3.02
C ILE A 94 1.43 14.00 2.00
N VAL A 95 1.16 14.26 0.72
CA VAL A 95 2.16 14.15 -0.36
C VAL A 95 3.28 15.17 -0.19
N ASP A 96 2.94 16.41 0.14
CA ASP A 96 3.90 17.50 0.33
C ASP A 96 4.77 17.25 1.57
N THR A 97 4.16 16.86 2.70
CA THR A 97 4.92 16.50 3.91
C THR A 97 5.87 15.34 3.65
N ALA A 98 5.43 14.34 2.88
CA ALA A 98 6.28 13.21 2.51
C ALA A 98 7.45 13.62 1.62
N ALA A 99 7.23 14.56 0.70
CA ALA A 99 8.30 15.12 -0.14
C ALA A 99 9.30 15.94 0.69
N ASP A 100 8.81 16.82 1.58
CA ASP A 100 9.62 17.70 2.41
C ASP A 100 10.49 16.92 3.41
N LYS A 101 9.92 15.90 4.05
CA LYS A 101 10.65 15.02 4.98
C LYS A 101 11.47 13.94 4.27
N GLN A 102 11.40 13.85 2.94
CA GLN A 102 12.07 12.83 2.12
C GLN A 102 11.74 11.41 2.59
N VAL A 103 10.44 11.13 2.72
CA VAL A 103 9.91 9.86 3.21
C VAL A 103 10.10 8.75 2.16
N ASP A 104 10.44 7.54 2.62
CA ASP A 104 10.61 6.36 1.76
C ASP A 104 9.26 5.64 1.49
N LEU A 105 8.36 5.68 2.46
CA LEU A 105 7.05 5.02 2.44
C LEU A 105 5.98 5.87 3.15
N ILE A 106 4.86 6.12 2.47
CA ILE A 106 3.63 6.61 3.10
C ILE A 106 2.74 5.40 3.44
N VAL A 107 2.16 5.40 4.64
CA VAL A 107 1.20 4.40 5.10
C VAL A 107 -0.11 5.08 5.46
N LEU A 108 -1.23 4.56 4.96
CA LEU A 108 -2.56 5.07 5.25
C LEU A 108 -3.64 3.98 5.10
N GLY A 109 -4.78 4.18 5.74
CA GLY A 109 -5.94 3.30 5.56
C GLY A 109 -6.55 3.42 4.16
N ALA A 110 -7.22 2.38 3.69
CA ALA A 110 -7.90 2.38 2.39
C ALA A 110 -9.12 3.30 2.38
N THR A 111 -9.82 3.43 3.50
CA THR A 111 -10.94 4.36 3.71
C THR A 111 -10.74 5.13 5.00
N GLY A 112 -11.40 6.28 5.15
CA GLY A 112 -11.47 7.01 6.41
C GLY A 112 -12.69 6.57 7.24
N HIS A 113 -13.45 7.52 7.77
CA HIS A 113 -14.66 7.27 8.57
C HIS A 113 -15.84 6.65 7.80
N THR A 114 -15.78 6.54 6.47
CA THR A 114 -16.85 5.97 5.65
C THR A 114 -16.92 4.45 5.80
N LYS A 115 -17.96 3.94 6.45
CA LYS A 115 -18.20 2.49 6.69
C LYS A 115 -18.91 1.77 5.54
N ILE A 116 -19.07 2.42 4.39
CA ILE A 116 -19.80 1.83 3.26
C ILE A 116 -18.80 0.97 2.50
N ASP A 117 -19.01 -0.34 2.54
CA ASP A 117 -18.28 -1.40 1.83
C ASP A 117 -16.76 -1.46 2.06
N ARG A 118 -16.29 -2.61 2.56
CA ARG A 118 -14.87 -2.86 2.92
C ARG A 118 -13.92 -2.82 1.71
N PHE A 119 -14.48 -2.82 0.49
CA PHE A 119 -13.73 -2.79 -0.75
C PHE A 119 -13.53 -1.39 -1.34
N LEU A 120 -14.21 -0.35 -0.86
CA LEU A 120 -14.04 0.99 -1.41
C LEU A 120 -12.65 1.57 -1.11
N LEU A 121 -12.15 2.37 -2.04
CA LEU A 121 -10.93 3.17 -1.89
C LEU A 121 -11.36 4.62 -1.66
N GLY A 122 -10.91 5.20 -0.55
CA GLY A 122 -11.18 6.59 -0.19
C GLY A 122 -10.46 7.57 -1.11
N SER A 123 -11.02 8.78 -1.23
CA SER A 123 -10.47 9.84 -2.09
C SER A 123 -9.03 10.22 -1.71
N VAL A 124 -8.74 10.32 -0.40
CA VAL A 124 -7.38 10.62 0.11
C VAL A 124 -6.40 9.52 -0.29
N SER A 125 -6.80 8.25 -0.13
CA SER A 125 -5.93 7.11 -0.44
C SER A 125 -5.69 6.94 -1.94
N ASP A 126 -6.72 7.14 -2.79
CA ASP A 126 -6.57 7.19 -4.26
C ASP A 126 -5.65 8.35 -4.68
N PHE A 127 -5.82 9.54 -4.07
CA PHE A 127 -4.99 10.71 -4.34
C PHE A 127 -3.53 10.47 -3.98
N VAL A 128 -3.24 10.04 -2.75
CA VAL A 128 -1.87 9.78 -2.28
C VAL A 128 -1.22 8.68 -3.10
N ALA A 129 -1.92 7.57 -3.36
CA ALA A 129 -1.39 6.48 -4.18
C ALA A 129 -1.08 6.92 -5.62
N THR A 130 -1.79 7.93 -6.15
CA THR A 130 -1.59 8.45 -7.50
C THR A 130 -0.45 9.48 -7.58
N HIS A 131 -0.28 10.33 -6.56
CA HIS A 131 0.59 11.51 -6.63
C HIS A 131 1.90 11.41 -5.83
N ALA A 132 1.99 10.51 -4.86
CA ALA A 132 3.21 10.34 -4.07
C ALA A 132 4.39 9.87 -4.93
N LYS A 133 5.57 10.46 -4.72
CA LYS A 133 6.81 10.07 -5.42
C LYS A 133 7.52 8.89 -4.74
N CYS A 134 7.25 8.64 -3.47
CA CYS A 134 7.76 7.53 -2.69
C CYS A 134 6.81 6.32 -2.71
N SER A 135 7.20 5.21 -2.07
CA SER A 135 6.33 4.04 -1.97
C SER A 135 5.07 4.38 -1.15
N VAL A 136 3.97 3.67 -1.41
CA VAL A 136 2.71 3.85 -0.68
C VAL A 136 2.15 2.49 -0.27
N LEU A 137 1.82 2.34 1.01
CA LEU A 137 1.09 1.20 1.56
C LEU A 137 -0.32 1.64 1.94
N VAL A 138 -1.30 1.14 1.19
CA VAL A 138 -2.72 1.34 1.48
C VAL A 138 -3.24 0.11 2.22
N ALA A 139 -3.48 0.28 3.52
CA ALA A 139 -3.92 -0.81 4.39
C ALA A 139 -5.43 -0.99 4.33
N ARG A 140 -5.89 -2.23 4.11
CA ARG A 140 -7.31 -2.58 4.19
C ARG A 140 -7.61 -3.20 5.55
N SER A 141 -8.84 -2.98 6.01
CA SER A 141 -9.31 -3.53 7.27
C SER A 141 -9.44 -5.05 7.16
N GLN A 142 -8.44 -5.75 7.66
CA GLN A 142 -8.48 -7.15 8.05
C GLN A 142 -8.57 -7.13 9.57
N MET A 143 -9.44 -7.95 10.18
CA MET A 143 -9.62 -7.85 11.64
C MET A 143 -8.26 -8.02 12.31
N LEU A 144 -7.82 -6.99 13.04
CA LEU A 144 -6.48 -6.91 13.63
C LEU A 144 -6.09 -8.13 14.46
N GLU A 145 -7.07 -8.72 15.11
CA GLU A 145 -6.90 -9.93 15.92
C GLU A 145 -6.66 -11.17 15.05
N GLU A 146 -7.28 -11.27 13.87
CA GLU A 146 -6.99 -12.34 12.93
C GLU A 146 -5.54 -12.22 12.45
N LEU A 147 -5.15 -11.01 12.02
CA LEU A 147 -3.80 -10.76 11.55
C LEU A 147 -2.73 -11.14 12.58
N LYS A 148 -2.88 -10.77 13.85
CA LYS A 148 -1.91 -11.12 14.91
C LYS A 148 -1.80 -12.63 15.18
N GLN A 149 -2.83 -13.40 14.86
CA GLN A 149 -2.94 -14.82 15.19
C GLN A 149 -2.38 -15.75 14.11
N HIS A 150 -2.08 -15.25 12.90
CA HIS A 150 -1.50 -16.06 11.84
C HIS A 150 -0.27 -15.43 11.16
N GLU A 151 0.49 -16.31 10.51
CA GLU A 151 1.60 -15.96 9.64
C GLU A 151 1.13 -15.04 8.50
N LEU A 152 1.90 -14.00 8.19
CA LEU A 152 1.55 -13.07 7.11
C LEU A 152 1.59 -13.78 5.76
N ARG A 153 0.53 -13.66 4.96
CA ARG A 153 0.46 -14.17 3.58
C ARG A 153 0.67 -13.02 2.61
N ILE A 154 1.78 -13.06 1.88
CA ILE A 154 2.24 -11.98 1.01
C ILE A 154 2.22 -12.45 -0.44
N CYS A 155 1.55 -11.70 -1.30
CA CYS A 155 1.60 -11.90 -2.75
C CYS A 155 2.51 -10.83 -3.36
N VAL A 156 3.51 -11.23 -4.15
CA VAL A 156 4.37 -10.29 -4.90
C VAL A 156 4.12 -10.48 -6.39
N GLY A 157 3.53 -9.45 -7.02
CA GLY A 157 3.26 -9.47 -8.45
C GLY A 157 4.53 -9.19 -9.26
N ILE A 158 4.91 -10.12 -10.13
CA ILE A 158 6.11 -10.01 -10.96
C ILE A 158 5.75 -10.00 -12.44
N ASP A 159 6.32 -9.05 -13.18
CA ASP A 159 6.20 -8.97 -14.64
C ASP A 159 7.56 -8.72 -15.30
N ASP A 160 7.54 -8.44 -16.61
CA ASP A 160 8.75 -8.18 -17.40
C ASP A 160 9.29 -6.75 -17.32
N SER A 161 8.79 -5.95 -16.39
CA SER A 161 9.29 -4.59 -16.18
C SER A 161 10.45 -4.52 -15.19
N ASP A 162 11.35 -3.55 -15.39
CA ASP A 162 12.37 -3.17 -14.41
C ASP A 162 11.75 -2.75 -13.07
N ARG A 163 10.51 -2.25 -13.10
CA ARG A 163 9.78 -1.77 -11.93
C ARG A 163 9.34 -2.90 -11.02
N SER A 164 8.84 -3.98 -11.61
CA SER A 164 8.58 -5.20 -10.88
C SER A 164 9.86 -5.77 -10.25
N SER A 165 10.97 -5.73 -10.99
CA SER A 165 12.28 -6.18 -10.48
C SER A 165 12.76 -5.31 -9.29
N ASN A 166 12.58 -3.98 -9.35
CA ASN A 166 12.87 -3.08 -8.22
C ASN A 166 11.95 -3.36 -7.01
N ALA A 167 10.65 -3.58 -7.25
CA ALA A 167 9.72 -3.96 -6.19
C ALA A 167 10.16 -5.25 -5.49
N PHE A 168 10.58 -6.25 -6.27
CA PHE A 168 11.14 -7.47 -5.74
C PHE A 168 12.45 -7.26 -4.94
N SER A 169 13.40 -6.45 -5.45
CA SER A 169 14.64 -6.15 -4.71
C SER A 169 14.34 -5.54 -3.35
N LYS A 170 13.46 -4.53 -3.34
CA LYS A 170 13.00 -3.88 -2.10
C LYS A 170 12.30 -4.85 -1.15
N PHE A 171 11.49 -5.77 -1.68
CA PHE A 171 10.89 -6.83 -0.89
C PHE A 171 11.97 -7.67 -0.19
N CYS A 172 13.00 -8.10 -0.91
CA CYS A 172 14.09 -8.90 -0.35
C CYS A 172 14.92 -8.14 0.69
N GLU A 173 15.13 -6.85 0.45
CA GLU A 173 15.94 -5.96 1.30
C GLU A 173 15.20 -5.47 2.55
N ALA A 174 13.87 -5.56 2.59
CA ALA A 174 13.02 -5.05 3.69
C ALA A 174 13.33 -5.67 5.06
N GLY A 175 14.08 -6.78 5.10
CA GLY A 175 14.61 -7.32 6.35
C GLY A 175 13.60 -8.11 7.17
N TRP A 176 12.63 -8.76 6.53
CA TRP A 176 11.59 -9.63 7.12
C TRP A 176 12.02 -10.39 8.37
N THR A 177 11.54 -9.97 9.53
CA THR A 177 11.81 -10.58 10.84
C THR A 177 10.68 -11.47 11.34
N VAL A 178 9.48 -11.29 10.79
CA VAL A 178 8.31 -12.12 11.08
C VAL A 178 8.21 -13.27 10.08
N PRO A 179 7.73 -14.46 10.50
CA PRO A 179 7.34 -15.51 9.57
C PRO A 179 6.31 -14.97 8.57
N ALA A 180 6.50 -15.32 7.30
CA ALA A 180 5.57 -14.99 6.24
C ALA A 180 5.55 -16.09 5.16
N GLN A 181 4.36 -16.42 4.69
CA GLN A 181 4.14 -17.21 3.48
C GLN A 181 4.17 -16.27 2.29
N VAL A 182 4.98 -16.58 1.29
CA VAL A 182 5.19 -15.68 0.16
C VAL A 182 4.85 -16.40 -1.14
N ASP A 183 3.89 -15.85 -1.87
CA ASP A 183 3.51 -16.26 -3.22
C ASP A 183 4.04 -15.24 -4.23
N PHE A 184 4.90 -15.70 -5.14
CA PHE A 184 5.36 -14.90 -6.28
C PHE A 184 4.53 -15.22 -7.51
N VAL A 185 3.87 -14.21 -8.07
CA VAL A 185 2.86 -14.41 -9.12
C VAL A 185 3.23 -13.66 -10.38
N GLY A 186 3.44 -14.39 -11.46
CA GLY A 186 3.57 -13.83 -12.82
C GLY A 186 2.32 -14.08 -13.64
N VAL A 187 1.90 -13.09 -14.44
CA VAL A 187 0.74 -13.23 -15.33
C VAL A 187 1.18 -13.09 -16.78
N VAL A 188 1.03 -14.17 -17.54
CA VAL A 188 1.24 -14.17 -18.99
C VAL A 188 -0.02 -13.65 -19.66
N ARG A 189 0.10 -12.50 -20.34
CA ARG A 189 -1.02 -11.91 -21.08
C ARG A 189 -1.32 -12.72 -22.34
N LEU A 190 -2.59 -13.08 -22.49
CA LEU A 190 -3.11 -13.65 -23.72
C LEU A 190 -3.28 -12.50 -24.74
N PRO A 191 -2.79 -12.63 -25.98
CA PRO A 191 -3.03 -11.67 -27.05
C PRO A 191 -4.53 -11.53 -27.30
N TYR A 192 -5.01 -10.29 -27.37
CA TYR A 192 -6.38 -10.02 -27.81
C TYR A 192 -6.52 -10.39 -29.30
N THR A 193 -7.34 -11.40 -29.60
CA THR A 193 -7.77 -11.68 -30.97
C THR A 193 -9.03 -10.88 -31.28
N TYR A 194 -8.98 -10.02 -32.30
CA TYR A 194 -10.13 -9.24 -32.78
C TYR A 194 -11.17 -10.09 -33.55
N SER A 195 -10.89 -11.37 -33.77
CA SER A 195 -11.78 -12.29 -34.49
C SER A 195 -12.44 -13.29 -33.55
N ASP A 196 -13.72 -13.59 -33.76
CA ASP A 196 -14.47 -14.70 -33.13
C ASP A 196 -13.95 -16.11 -33.51
N ILE A 197 -12.75 -16.16 -34.11
CA ILE A 197 -12.09 -17.39 -34.52
C ILE A 197 -11.23 -17.84 -33.34
N PRO A 198 -11.49 -19.02 -32.75
CA PRO A 198 -10.65 -19.57 -31.69
C PRO A 198 -9.30 -19.98 -32.29
N ILE A 199 -8.34 -19.05 -32.25
CA ILE A 199 -6.94 -19.36 -32.53
C ILE A 199 -6.37 -19.94 -31.23
N ALA A 200 -5.87 -21.17 -31.29
CA ALA A 200 -5.09 -21.74 -30.20
C ALA A 200 -3.80 -20.91 -30.07
N ILE A 201 -3.77 -20.01 -29.09
CA ILE A 201 -2.59 -19.20 -28.81
C ILE A 201 -1.66 -20.07 -27.97
N ASP A 202 -0.52 -20.46 -28.54
CA ASP A 202 0.52 -21.16 -27.79
C ASP A 202 1.31 -20.16 -26.93
N THR A 203 1.01 -20.17 -25.64
CA THR A 203 1.69 -19.41 -24.59
C THR A 203 2.79 -20.19 -23.89
N SER A 204 3.07 -21.43 -24.31
CA SER A 204 4.00 -22.34 -23.60
C SER A 204 5.39 -21.72 -23.41
N ASN A 205 5.88 -20.99 -24.41
CA ASN A 205 7.19 -20.32 -24.33
C ASN A 205 7.16 -19.14 -23.34
N SER A 206 6.11 -18.31 -23.38
CA SER A 206 5.93 -17.19 -22.45
C SER A 206 5.79 -17.67 -21.02
N LYS A 207 5.04 -18.76 -20.79
CA LYS A 207 4.93 -19.45 -19.50
C LYS A 207 6.29 -19.93 -18.98
N LYS A 208 7.04 -20.67 -19.81
CA LYS A 208 8.38 -21.15 -19.44
C LYS A 208 9.32 -20.02 -19.10
N SER A 209 9.29 -18.92 -19.88
CA SER A 209 10.10 -17.73 -19.64
C SER A 209 9.74 -17.07 -18.30
N MET A 210 8.44 -16.84 -18.04
CA MET A 210 7.97 -16.27 -16.78
C MET A 210 8.34 -17.17 -15.59
N GLN A 211 8.14 -18.48 -15.73
CA GLN A 211 8.48 -19.45 -14.69
C GLN A 211 9.98 -19.47 -14.37
N ALA A 212 10.84 -19.45 -15.40
CA ALA A 212 12.29 -19.38 -15.21
C ALA A 212 12.70 -18.08 -14.51
N LYS A 213 12.09 -16.95 -14.89
CA LYS A 213 12.34 -15.66 -14.26
C LYS A 213 11.94 -15.65 -12.79
N LEU A 214 10.72 -16.10 -12.46
CA LEU A 214 10.27 -16.23 -11.08
C LEU A 214 11.21 -17.14 -10.28
N ALA A 215 11.61 -18.28 -10.84
CA ALA A 215 12.55 -19.19 -10.17
C ALA A 215 13.88 -18.51 -9.87
N GLN A 216 14.47 -17.82 -10.84
CA GLN A 216 15.72 -17.07 -10.65
C GLN A 216 15.57 -15.96 -9.59
N THR A 217 14.40 -15.33 -9.56
CA THR A 217 14.08 -14.23 -8.65
C THR A 217 13.98 -14.75 -7.21
N VAL A 218 13.19 -15.80 -6.98
CA VAL A 218 12.98 -16.41 -5.65
C VAL A 218 14.27 -16.95 -5.03
N VAL A 219 15.22 -17.43 -5.83
CA VAL A 219 16.54 -17.86 -5.31
C VAL A 219 17.22 -16.77 -4.47
N GLN A 220 17.03 -15.49 -4.82
CA GLN A 220 17.64 -14.36 -4.09
C GLN A 220 17.12 -14.22 -2.65
N CYS A 221 15.88 -14.64 -2.39
CA CYS A 221 15.24 -14.57 -1.07
C CYS A 221 14.93 -15.95 -0.46
N GLN A 222 15.30 -17.05 -1.10
CA GLN A 222 14.95 -18.40 -0.66
C GLN A 222 15.48 -18.74 0.74
N HIS A 223 16.66 -18.22 1.10
CA HIS A 223 17.22 -18.38 2.45
C HIS A 223 16.35 -17.73 3.53
N ARG A 224 15.60 -16.68 3.17
CA ARG A 224 14.67 -15.99 4.06
C ARG A 224 13.27 -16.61 4.02
N PHE A 225 12.84 -17.04 2.84
CA PHE A 225 11.53 -17.62 2.58
C PHE A 225 11.67 -19.01 1.95
N PRO A 226 12.04 -20.03 2.74
CA PRO A 226 12.25 -21.37 2.20
C PRO A 226 10.94 -22.01 1.70
N ALA A 227 9.79 -21.55 2.20
CA ALA A 227 8.45 -21.98 1.78
C ALA A 227 7.82 -21.07 0.70
N ALA A 228 8.61 -20.18 0.08
CA ALA A 228 8.09 -19.34 -0.99
C ALA A 228 7.61 -20.17 -2.18
N SER A 229 6.43 -19.83 -2.70
CA SER A 229 5.80 -20.49 -3.84
C SER A 229 5.80 -19.59 -5.08
N ILE A 230 5.82 -20.22 -6.25
CA ILE A 230 5.83 -19.53 -7.55
C ILE A 230 4.58 -19.95 -8.32
N HIS A 231 3.88 -18.97 -8.88
CA HIS A 231 2.67 -19.16 -9.67
C HIS A 231 2.76 -18.42 -11.00
N VAL A 232 2.40 -19.09 -12.08
CA VAL A 232 2.30 -18.48 -13.42
C VAL A 232 0.87 -18.64 -13.90
N GLU A 233 0.16 -17.52 -13.97
CA GLU A 233 -1.22 -17.45 -14.43
C GLU A 233 -1.28 -16.97 -15.88
N GLU A 234 -2.37 -17.31 -16.57
CA GLU A 234 -2.67 -16.81 -17.91
C GLU A 234 -3.98 -16.05 -17.91
N ALA A 235 -3.97 -14.85 -18.48
CA ALA A 235 -5.19 -14.06 -18.53
C ALA A 235 -5.17 -12.95 -19.58
N ASN A 236 -6.37 -12.52 -19.98
CA ASN A 236 -6.56 -11.28 -20.73
C ASN A 236 -6.40 -10.05 -19.81
N HIS A 237 -6.80 -10.18 -18.54
CA HIS A 237 -6.82 -9.07 -17.58
C HIS A 237 -5.95 -9.36 -16.36
N VAL A 238 -4.76 -8.74 -16.31
CA VAL A 238 -3.76 -8.96 -15.26
C VAL A 238 -4.25 -8.56 -13.87
N GLY A 239 -4.83 -7.36 -13.73
CA GLY A 239 -5.28 -6.84 -12.42
C GLY A 239 -6.32 -7.75 -11.74
N ASP A 240 -7.40 -8.06 -12.44
CA ASP A 240 -8.44 -9.03 -12.04
C ASP A 240 -7.89 -10.43 -11.69
N THR A 241 -6.87 -10.90 -12.41
CA THR A 241 -6.21 -12.18 -12.10
C THR A 241 -5.45 -12.11 -10.77
N LEU A 242 -4.71 -11.02 -10.53
CA LEU A 242 -4.04 -10.79 -9.24
C LEU A 242 -5.05 -10.64 -8.09
N VAL A 243 -6.18 -9.96 -8.32
CA VAL A 243 -7.26 -9.83 -7.33
C VAL A 243 -7.85 -11.20 -6.97
N ARG A 244 -8.21 -12.01 -7.98
CA ARG A 244 -8.69 -13.39 -7.74
C ARG A 244 -7.66 -14.25 -7.04
N PHE A 245 -6.38 -14.13 -7.42
CA PHE A 245 -5.29 -14.84 -6.78
C PHE A 245 -5.23 -14.49 -5.28
N ALA A 246 -5.17 -13.20 -4.94
CA ALA A 246 -5.13 -12.75 -3.55
C ALA A 246 -6.36 -13.21 -2.74
N THR A 247 -7.55 -13.22 -3.35
CA THR A 247 -8.75 -13.75 -2.71
C THR A 247 -8.63 -15.25 -2.44
N LYS A 248 -8.22 -16.04 -3.45
CA LYS A 248 -8.09 -17.50 -3.36
C LYS A 248 -7.01 -17.93 -2.38
N HIS A 249 -5.91 -17.19 -2.30
CA HIS A 249 -4.76 -17.47 -1.44
C HIS A 249 -4.85 -16.75 -0.09
N HIS A 250 -5.94 -15.99 0.15
CA HIS A 250 -6.14 -15.20 1.37
C HIS A 250 -4.93 -14.32 1.71
N SER A 251 -4.38 -13.64 0.71
CA SER A 251 -3.23 -12.75 0.92
C SER A 251 -3.62 -11.60 1.85
N ASP A 252 -2.74 -11.26 2.77
CA ASP A 252 -2.89 -10.13 3.69
C ASP A 252 -2.34 -8.84 3.07
N LEU A 253 -1.26 -8.99 2.32
CA LEU A 253 -0.52 -7.93 1.65
C LEU A 253 -0.19 -8.34 0.21
N MET A 254 -0.44 -7.45 -0.75
CA MET A 254 0.09 -7.56 -2.10
C MET A 254 1.09 -6.45 -2.38
N MET A 255 2.27 -6.82 -2.88
CA MET A 255 3.29 -5.87 -3.32
C MET A 255 3.37 -5.83 -4.85
N LEU A 256 3.34 -4.62 -5.41
CA LEU A 256 3.42 -4.35 -6.84
C LEU A 256 4.42 -3.22 -7.11
N GLY A 257 5.08 -3.26 -8.26
CA GLY A 257 5.78 -2.08 -8.78
C GLY A 257 4.79 -1.03 -9.30
N ASP A 258 5.15 0.24 -9.20
CA ASP A 258 4.43 1.29 -9.94
C ASP A 258 4.82 1.28 -11.43
N THR A 259 3.96 1.82 -12.30
CA THR A 259 4.38 2.23 -13.63
C THR A 259 5.21 3.51 -13.53
N GLY A 260 6.36 3.50 -14.21
CA GLY A 260 7.26 4.67 -14.24
C GLY A 260 6.67 5.89 -14.95
N LYS A 261 7.53 6.86 -15.28
CA LYS A 261 7.17 8.05 -16.07
C LYS A 261 6.42 7.62 -17.35
N GLY A 262 5.18 8.07 -17.50
CA GLY A 262 4.45 7.92 -18.76
C GLY A 262 5.09 8.73 -19.89
N LEU A 263 4.53 8.66 -21.11
CA LEU A 263 4.98 9.33 -22.35
C LEU A 263 5.24 10.86 -22.23
N MET A 264 4.90 11.49 -21.11
CA MET A 264 5.11 12.93 -20.85
C MET A 264 5.87 13.22 -19.54
N GLY A 265 6.61 12.25 -18.99
CA GLY A 265 7.43 12.48 -17.78
C GLY A 265 6.65 12.53 -16.45
N ARG A 266 5.33 12.30 -16.48
CA ARG A 266 4.46 12.25 -15.29
C ARG A 266 4.47 10.85 -14.68
N PHE A 267 4.53 10.77 -13.35
CA PHE A 267 4.23 9.53 -12.63
C PHE A 267 2.73 9.29 -12.71
N LEU A 268 2.34 8.16 -13.29
CA LEU A 268 0.95 7.74 -13.38
C LEU A 268 0.84 6.35 -12.78
N LEU A 269 -0.19 6.13 -11.97
CA LEU A 269 -0.49 4.80 -11.45
C LEU A 269 -0.93 3.89 -12.60
N GLY A 270 -0.29 2.72 -12.71
CA GLY A 270 -0.49 1.80 -13.81
C GLY A 270 -1.88 1.23 -13.83
N SER A 271 -2.39 0.82 -15.00
CA SER A 271 -3.74 0.25 -15.10
C SER A 271 -3.92 -0.98 -14.21
N VAL A 272 -2.89 -1.84 -14.12
CA VAL A 272 -2.88 -3.02 -13.24
C VAL A 272 -2.89 -2.59 -11.78
N THR A 273 -1.96 -1.74 -11.35
CA THR A 273 -1.85 -1.29 -9.97
C THR A 273 -3.10 -0.54 -9.51
N ARG A 274 -3.67 0.32 -10.37
CA ARG A 274 -4.93 1.04 -10.11
C ARG A 274 -6.11 0.08 -9.98
N TYR A 275 -6.18 -0.93 -10.84
CA TYR A 275 -7.22 -1.96 -10.75
C TYR A 275 -7.11 -2.75 -9.45
N VAL A 276 -5.91 -3.24 -9.12
CA VAL A 276 -5.67 -3.99 -7.88
C VAL A 276 -5.98 -3.12 -6.66
N LEU A 277 -5.49 -1.89 -6.62
CA LEU A 277 -5.71 -0.97 -5.50
C LEU A 277 -7.20 -0.80 -5.17
N ARG A 278 -8.05 -0.76 -6.20
CA ARG A 278 -9.50 -0.58 -6.04
C ARG A 278 -10.27 -1.86 -5.72
N ASN A 279 -9.78 -3.02 -6.16
CA ASN A 279 -10.58 -4.26 -6.14
C ASN A 279 -10.02 -5.38 -5.26
N ALA A 280 -8.75 -5.32 -4.88
CA ALA A 280 -8.13 -6.36 -4.07
C ALA A 280 -8.71 -6.40 -2.65
N PRO A 281 -8.88 -7.59 -2.06
CA PRO A 281 -9.38 -7.75 -0.69
C PRO A 281 -8.33 -7.43 0.38
N CYS A 282 -7.08 -7.20 -0.03
CA CYS A 282 -5.91 -7.13 0.83
C CYS A 282 -5.22 -5.77 0.81
N SER A 283 -4.32 -5.54 1.76
CA SER A 283 -3.51 -4.33 1.80
C SER A 283 -2.55 -4.29 0.61
N ILE A 284 -2.30 -3.11 0.04
CA ILE A 284 -1.51 -2.96 -1.19
C ILE A 284 -0.28 -2.09 -0.94
N TRP A 285 0.91 -2.64 -1.17
CA TRP A 285 2.17 -1.91 -1.21
C TRP A 285 2.54 -1.62 -2.67
N ILE A 286 2.53 -0.34 -3.03
CA ILE A 286 3.00 0.18 -4.32
C ILE A 286 4.47 0.63 -4.15
N SER A 287 5.39 -0.10 -4.76
CA SER A 287 6.83 0.15 -4.69
C SER A 287 7.31 1.07 -5.81
N ARG A 288 8.06 2.12 -5.46
CA ARG A 288 8.57 3.13 -6.41
C ARG A 288 10.09 3.18 -6.48
#